data_AF-A0A3D2PTS8-F1
#
_entry.id   AF-A0A3D2PTS8-F1
#
_cell.length_a   1.000
_cell.length_b   1.000
_cell.length_c   1.000
_cell.angle_alpha   90.00
_cell.angle_beta   90.00
_cell.angle_gamma   90.00
#
_symmetry.space_group_name_H-M   'P 1'
#
loop_
_entity.id
_entity.type
_entity.pdbx_description
1 polymer ?
#
loop_
_entity_poly.entity_id
_entity_poly.type
_entity_poly.pdbx_seq_one_letter_code
_entity_poly.pdbx_strand_id
1 'polypeptide(L)' 'MPPQQGQFQSQPVQPQQPVQPVCSKCGAPLVAGNKFCTKCGNPIA' A
#
# COMPACT_ATOMS: atom_id res chain seq x y z
N MET A 1 32.12 -32.98 -9.99
CA MET A 1 31.85 -31.74 -10.77
C MET A 1 30.97 -32.14 -11.93
N PRO A 2 29.70 -31.70 -11.97
CA PRO A 2 29.33 -30.52 -12.78
C PRO A 2 28.60 -29.40 -11.99
N PRO A 3 28.67 -28.14 -12.44
CA PRO A 3 28.08 -26.98 -11.79
C PRO A 3 26.64 -26.71 -12.28
N GLN A 4 25.67 -26.68 -11.37
CA GLN A 4 24.34 -26.11 -11.60
C GLN A 4 24.26 -24.84 -10.74
N GLN A 5 24.71 -23.72 -11.29
CA GLN A 5 23.85 -22.72 -11.94
C GLN A 5 23.01 -21.94 -10.93
N GLY A 6 23.29 -20.65 -10.88
CA GLY A 6 22.86 -19.72 -9.84
C GLY A 6 21.36 -19.60 -9.66
N GLN A 7 20.96 -19.51 -8.40
CA GLN A 7 19.70 -18.93 -7.99
C GLN A 7 19.98 -17.58 -7.33
N PHE A 8 20.23 -16.59 -8.18
CA PHE A 8 20.02 -15.18 -7.88
C PHE A 8 18.53 -15.01 -7.64
N GLN A 9 18.08 -15.21 -6.41
CA GLN A 9 16.72 -14.80 -6.03
C GLN A 9 16.75 -13.28 -5.87
N SER A 10 16.71 -12.58 -7.00
CA SER A 10 16.36 -11.17 -7.10
C SER A 10 14.93 -11.02 -6.61
N GLN A 11 14.79 -10.90 -5.30
CA GLN A 11 13.54 -10.55 -4.65
C GLN A 11 13.11 -9.20 -5.23
N PRO A 12 11.93 -9.08 -5.84
CA PRO A 12 11.42 -7.78 -6.20
C PRO A 12 11.16 -7.04 -4.90
N VAL A 13 12.06 -6.11 -4.55
CA VAL A 13 11.78 -5.07 -3.56
C VAL A 13 10.67 -4.21 -4.15
N GLN A 14 9.43 -4.66 -3.94
CA GLN A 14 8.26 -3.92 -4.34
C GLN A 14 8.37 -2.53 -3.69
N PRO A 15 8.39 -1.43 -4.46
CA PRO A 15 8.38 -0.10 -3.86
C PRO A 15 7.17 -0.07 -2.94
N GLN A 16 7.39 0.12 -1.63
CA GLN A 16 6.32 0.18 -0.65
C GLN A 16 5.29 1.18 -1.15
N GLN A 17 4.19 0.65 -1.71
CA GLN A 17 3.11 1.45 -2.24
C GLN A 17 2.67 2.34 -1.07
N PRO A 18 2.61 3.67 -1.25
CA PRO A 18 2.25 4.56 -0.16
C PRO A 18 0.94 4.02 0.41
N VAL A 19 1.00 3.63 1.69
CA VAL A 19 -0.11 2.98 2.38
C VAL A 19 -1.16 4.05 2.56
N GLN A 20 -1.95 4.27 1.51
CA GLN A 20 -2.93 5.31 1.45
C GLN A 20 -3.97 5.00 2.52
N PRO A 21 -4.19 5.93 3.48
CA PRO A 21 -5.08 5.66 4.60
C PRO A 21 -6.47 5.38 4.06
N VAL A 22 -7.19 4.43 4.65
CA VAL A 22 -8.55 4.06 4.24
C VAL A 22 -9.53 4.46 5.32
N CYS A 23 -10.76 4.81 4.91
CA CYS A 23 -11.80 5.19 5.84
C CYS A 23 -12.25 3.98 6.65
N SER A 24 -12.12 4.02 7.97
CA SER A 24 -12.61 2.93 8.85
C SER A 24 -14.14 2.76 8.80
N LYS A 25 -14.88 3.77 8.33
CA LYS A 25 -16.35 3.75 8.24
C LYS A 25 -16.87 3.11 6.96
N CYS A 26 -16.23 3.39 5.82
CA CYS A 26 -16.73 3.00 4.50
C CYS A 26 -15.71 2.22 3.64
N GLY A 27 -14.47 2.07 4.10
CA GLY A 27 -13.39 1.40 3.39
C GLY A 27 -12.81 2.17 2.20
N ALA A 28 -13.30 3.38 1.91
CA ALA A 28 -12.80 4.16 0.78
C ALA A 28 -11.38 4.70 1.03
N PRO A 29 -10.53 4.80 -0.01
CA PRO A 29 -9.22 5.44 0.10
C PRO A 29 -9.38 6.92 0.46
N LEU A 30 -8.64 7.34 1.47
CA LEU A 30 -8.59 8.70 1.94
C LEU A 30 -7.50 9.44 1.19
N VAL A 31 -7.83 10.65 0.78
CA VAL A 31 -6.87 11.54 0.13
C VAL A 31 -6.01 12.17 1.22
N ALA A 32 -4.68 12.05 1.07
CA ALA A 32 -3.72 12.66 1.99
C ALA A 32 -3.95 14.17 2.06
N GLY A 33 -4.10 14.72 3.27
CA GLY A 33 -4.37 16.14 3.51
C GLY A 33 -5.83 16.46 3.86
N ASN A 34 -6.77 15.53 3.69
CA ASN A 34 -8.16 15.76 4.10
C ASN A 34 -8.40 15.32 5.55
N LYS A 35 -9.20 16.10 6.29
CA LYS A 35 -9.67 15.76 7.66
C LYS A 35 -11.00 15.00 7.69
N PHE A 36 -11.63 14.80 6.54
CA PHE A 36 -12.87 14.06 6.38
C PHE A 36 -12.80 13.18 5.13
N CYS A 37 -13.50 12.05 5.18
CA CYS A 37 -13.62 11.15 4.05
C CYS A 37 -14.46 11.84 2.96
N THR A 38 -13.88 12.01 1.77
CA THR A 38 -14.57 12.62 0.61
C THR A 38 -15.67 11.73 0.03
N LYS A 39 -15.72 10.45 0.43
CA LYS A 39 -16.72 9.49 -0.04
C LYS A 39 -17.96 9.40 0.85
N CYS A 40 -17.79 9.36 2.16
CA CYS A 40 -18.91 9.20 3.09
C CYS A 40 -19.13 10.39 4.04
N GLY A 41 -18.30 11.44 3.95
CA GLY A 41 -18.41 12.65 4.78
C GLY A 41 -18.05 12.46 6.25
N ASN A 42 -17.63 11.27 6.68
CA ASN A 42 -17.25 11.04 8.07
C ASN A 42 -15.87 11.67 8.36
N PRO A 43 -15.65 12.22 9.56
CA PRO A 43 -14.34 12.69 9.98
C PRO A 43 -13.36 11.52 10.01
N ILE A 44 -12.15 11.77 9.52
CA ILE A 44 -11.01 10.84 9.65
C ILE A 44 -10.16 11.38 10.78
N ALA A 45 -10.22 10.66 11.89
CA ALA A 45 -9.48 10.92 13.12
C ALA A 45 -8.14 10.17 13.08
#